data_AF-A0A1I1V0U2-F1
#
_entry.id   AF-A0A1I1V0U2-F1
#
_cell.length_a   1.000
_cell.length_b   1.000
_cell.length_c   1.000
_cell.angle_alpha   90.00
_cell.angle_beta   90.00
_cell.angle_gamma   90.00
#
_symmetry.space_group_name_H-M   'P 1'
#
loop_
_entity.id
_entity.type
_entity.pdbx_description
1 polymer ?
#
loop_
_entity_poly.entity_id
_entity_poly.type
_entity_poly.pdbx_seq_one_letter_code
_entity_poly.pdbx_strand_id
1 'polypeptide(L)'
;MHRPEIYELLAREHEEIDELFHELLAAKGKLAAELLARVRLKLVPHSRAEEAVFYLRLQEDERTAEKVRVSLEEHKQVENLLGELVAMSPRDDNWAARARVLADMVGHHVDEEEGELFPLARRVLDPHEAQRLGAAFETERDRVWEYILGQQRGAA
;
A
#
# COMPACT_ATOMS: atom_id res chain seq x y z
N MET A 1 15.81 -12.19 -20.11
CA MET A 1 15.10 -12.18 -18.81
C MET A 1 13.91 -11.25 -18.97
N HIS A 2 12.70 -11.71 -18.67
CA HIS A 2 11.51 -10.86 -18.65
C HIS A 2 11.58 -10.01 -17.38
N ARG A 3 11.46 -8.68 -17.53
CA ARG A 3 11.35 -7.76 -16.40
C ARG A 3 9.85 -7.67 -16.05
N PRO A 4 9.47 -7.81 -14.77
CA PRO A 4 8.06 -7.73 -14.38
C PRO A 4 7.47 -6.35 -14.70
N GLU A 5 6.21 -6.34 -15.10
CA GLU A 5 5.42 -5.11 -15.21
C GLU A 5 4.98 -4.62 -13.83
N ILE A 6 4.67 -3.34 -13.70
CA ILE A 6 4.23 -2.74 -12.43
C ILE A 6 3.03 -3.47 -11.80
N TYR A 7 2.09 -3.97 -12.61
CA TYR A 7 0.92 -4.70 -12.14
C TYR A 7 1.28 -6.00 -11.39
N GLU A 8 2.31 -6.72 -11.85
CA GLU A 8 2.77 -7.95 -11.21
C GLU A 8 3.47 -7.67 -9.88
N LEU A 9 4.13 -6.51 -9.79
CA LEU A 9 4.80 -6.08 -8.57
C LEU A 9 3.79 -5.64 -7.52
N LEU A 10 2.83 -4.79 -7.90
CA LEU A 10 1.77 -4.30 -7.01
C LEU A 10 0.91 -5.45 -6.50
N ALA A 11 0.40 -6.31 -7.39
CA ALA A 11 -0.43 -7.45 -6.98
C ALA A 11 0.30 -8.39 -6.01
N ARG A 12 1.59 -8.65 -6.23
CA ARG A 12 2.39 -9.44 -5.28
C ARG A 12 2.50 -8.74 -3.92
N GLU A 13 2.68 -7.43 -3.88
CA GLU A 13 2.71 -6.71 -2.62
C GLU A 13 1.34 -6.65 -1.93
N HIS A 14 0.24 -6.60 -2.68
CA HIS A 14 -1.11 -6.70 -2.13
C HIS A 14 -1.33 -8.04 -1.43
N GLU A 15 -0.94 -9.15 -2.06
CA GLU A 15 -1.02 -10.49 -1.46
C GLU A 15 -0.21 -10.53 -0.13
N GLU A 16 1.02 -10.01 -0.13
CA GLU A 16 1.84 -9.95 1.08
C GLU A 16 1.22 -9.07 2.19
N ILE A 17 0.54 -7.98 1.82
CA ILE A 17 -0.16 -7.08 2.77
C ILE A 17 -1.41 -7.76 3.33
N ASP A 18 -2.19 -8.45 2.49
CA ASP A 18 -3.37 -9.21 2.92
C ASP A 18 -3.00 -10.33 3.91
N GLU A 19 -1.94 -11.08 3.63
CA GLU A 19 -1.40 -12.09 4.55
C GLU A 19 -1.01 -11.49 5.91
N LEU A 20 -0.36 -10.32 5.91
CA LEU A 20 -0.03 -9.60 7.15
C LEU A 20 -1.28 -9.16 7.92
N PHE A 21 -2.34 -8.73 7.24
CA PHE A 21 -3.61 -8.40 7.88
C PHE A 21 -4.30 -9.64 8.46
N HIS A 22 -4.27 -10.77 7.75
CA HIS A 22 -4.78 -12.04 8.27
C HIS A 22 -4.05 -12.45 9.57
N GLU A 23 -2.72 -12.36 9.60
CA GLU A 23 -1.93 -12.60 10.81
C GLU A 23 -2.29 -11.60 11.93
N LEU A 24 -2.37 -10.30 11.60
CA LEU A 24 -2.66 -9.22 12.54
C LEU A 24 -3.98 -9.44 13.27
N LEU A 25 -5.02 -9.79 12.52
CA LEU A 25 -6.39 -9.93 13.04
C LEU A 25 -6.57 -11.19 13.90
N ALA A 26 -5.69 -12.18 13.77
CA ALA A 26 -5.63 -13.36 14.63
C ALA A 26 -4.80 -13.13 15.91
N ALA A 27 -3.93 -12.13 15.92
CA ALA A 27 -2.99 -11.87 17.01
C ALA A 27 -3.60 -11.03 18.14
N LYS A 28 -2.93 -11.05 19.30
CA LYS A 28 -3.27 -10.23 20.48
C LYS A 28 -2.02 -9.70 21.17
N GLY A 29 -2.18 -8.60 21.91
CA GLY A 29 -1.13 -8.07 22.78
C GLY A 29 0.15 -7.72 22.02
N LYS A 30 1.31 -8.22 22.48
CA LYS A 30 2.63 -7.89 21.91
C LYS A 30 2.75 -8.31 20.43
N LEU A 31 2.25 -9.50 20.08
CA LEU A 31 2.32 -10.00 18.71
C LEU A 31 1.50 -9.12 17.75
N ALA A 32 0.32 -8.66 18.18
CA ALA A 32 -0.50 -7.73 17.39
C ALA A 32 0.23 -6.39 17.15
N ALA A 33 0.95 -5.89 18.16
CA ALA A 33 1.77 -4.68 18.01
C ALA A 33 2.90 -4.86 16.99
N GLU A 34 3.58 -6.01 17.03
CA GLU A 34 4.68 -6.36 16.11
C GLU A 34 4.17 -6.52 14.67
N LEU A 35 3.00 -7.16 14.49
CA LEU A 35 2.36 -7.31 13.20
C LEU A 35 1.86 -5.97 12.64
N LEU A 36 1.31 -5.08 13.46
CA LEU A 36 0.93 -3.74 13.02
C LEU A 36 2.17 -2.95 12.54
N ALA A 37 3.31 -3.10 13.22
CA ALA A 37 4.56 -2.49 12.78
C ALA A 37 5.04 -3.05 11.43
N ARG A 38 4.87 -4.36 11.19
CA ARG A 38 5.17 -5.00 9.89
C ARG A 38 4.22 -4.51 8.79
N VAL A 39 2.91 -4.44 9.06
CA VAL A 39 1.91 -3.85 8.16
C VAL A 39 2.33 -2.43 7.78
N ARG A 40 2.64 -1.58 8.77
CA ARG A 40 3.09 -0.20 8.49
C ARG A 40 4.34 -0.15 7.61
N LEU A 41 5.32 -0.99 7.92
CA LEU A 41 6.57 -1.02 7.17
C LEU A 41 6.35 -1.48 5.73
N LYS A 42 5.38 -2.35 5.44
CA LYS A 42 5.06 -2.79 4.08
C LYS A 42 4.16 -1.80 3.34
N LEU A 43 3.07 -1.37 3.99
CA LEU A 43 2.01 -0.56 3.38
C LEU A 43 2.46 0.85 3.01
N VAL A 44 3.22 1.54 3.87
CA VAL A 44 3.59 2.94 3.60
C VAL A 44 4.57 3.07 2.43
N PRO A 45 5.66 2.29 2.33
CA PRO A 45 6.51 2.33 1.14
C PRO A 45 5.79 1.95 -0.14
N HIS A 46 4.86 1.00 -0.06
CA HIS A 46 4.01 0.59 -1.17
C HIS A 46 3.15 1.76 -1.68
N SER A 47 2.28 2.31 -0.83
CA SER A 47 1.36 3.40 -1.21
C SER A 47 2.10 4.62 -1.72
N ARG A 48 3.21 5.00 -1.08
CA ARG A 48 4.00 6.17 -1.50
C ARG A 48 4.73 5.99 -2.82
N ALA A 49 5.25 4.80 -3.09
CA ALA A 49 5.89 4.51 -4.36
C ALA A 49 4.88 4.45 -5.51
N GLU A 50 3.71 3.87 -5.24
CA GLU A 50 2.60 3.86 -6.18
C GLU A 50 2.13 5.28 -6.54
N GLU A 51 1.90 6.13 -5.53
CA GLU A 51 1.55 7.54 -5.72
C GLU A 51 2.58 8.28 -6.59
N ALA A 52 3.87 8.11 -6.25
CA ALA A 52 4.96 8.84 -6.88
C ALA A 52 5.31 8.35 -8.30
N VAL A 53 4.92 7.12 -8.66
CA VAL A 53 5.33 6.49 -9.92
C VAL A 53 4.14 6.15 -10.80
N PHE A 54 3.22 5.33 -10.30
CA PHE A 54 2.11 4.81 -11.09
C PHE A 54 1.01 5.85 -11.26
N TYR A 55 0.53 6.41 -10.16
CA TYR A 55 -0.54 7.40 -10.16
C TYR A 55 -0.08 8.71 -10.79
N LEU A 56 1.17 9.12 -10.54
CA LEU A 56 1.78 10.28 -11.18
C LEU A 56 1.68 10.23 -12.71
N ARG A 57 1.86 9.05 -13.29
CA ARG A 57 1.76 8.84 -14.74
C ARG A 57 0.32 8.67 -15.22
N LEU A 58 -0.50 7.93 -14.48
CA LEU A 58 -1.89 7.64 -14.87
C LEU A 58 -2.82 8.84 -14.75
N GLN A 59 -2.55 9.80 -13.86
CA GLN A 59 -3.37 11.02 -13.77
C GLN A 59 -3.29 11.91 -15.02
N GLU A 60 -2.30 11.71 -15.90
CA GLU A 60 -2.15 12.46 -17.15
C GLU A 60 -3.15 12.02 -18.23
N ASP A 61 -3.80 10.85 -18.06
CA ASP A 61 -4.78 10.32 -19.00
C ASP A 61 -6.19 10.39 -18.39
N GLU A 62 -7.11 11.04 -19.11
CA GLU A 62 -8.50 11.23 -18.67
C GLU A 62 -9.23 9.92 -18.38
N ARG A 63 -8.81 8.80 -19.00
CA ARG A 63 -9.39 7.47 -18.79
C ARG A 63 -9.09 6.91 -17.40
N THR A 64 -8.01 7.35 -16.75
CA THR A 64 -7.55 6.85 -15.45
C THR A 64 -7.57 7.91 -14.36
N ALA A 65 -7.61 9.20 -14.70
CA ALA A 65 -7.54 10.31 -13.76
C ALA A 65 -8.59 10.27 -12.64
N GLU A 66 -9.83 9.87 -12.95
CA GLU A 66 -10.88 9.77 -11.92
C GLU A 66 -10.55 8.70 -10.88
N LYS A 67 -10.14 7.51 -11.32
CA LYS A 67 -9.78 6.40 -10.43
C LYS A 67 -8.55 6.71 -9.60
N VAL A 68 -7.52 7.30 -10.20
CA VAL A 68 -6.35 7.79 -9.46
C VAL A 68 -6.74 8.77 -8.35
N ARG A 69 -7.67 9.71 -8.61
CA ARG A 69 -8.13 10.66 -7.59
C ARG A 69 -8.84 9.96 -6.42
N VAL A 70 -9.60 8.90 -6.68
CA VAL A 70 -10.26 8.09 -5.64
C VAL A 70 -9.20 7.36 -4.82
N SER A 71 -8.30 6.62 -5.48
CA SER A 71 -7.21 5.88 -4.84
C SER A 71 -6.33 6.76 -3.95
N LEU A 72 -6.00 7.98 -4.38
CA LEU A 72 -5.23 8.93 -3.57
C LEU A 72 -5.95 9.33 -2.26
N GLU A 73 -7.26 9.48 -2.29
CA GLU A 73 -8.03 9.81 -1.08
C GLU A 73 -8.19 8.57 -0.18
N GLU A 74 -8.30 7.37 -0.74
CA GLU A 74 -8.29 6.12 0.01
C GLU A 74 -6.95 5.88 0.72
N HIS A 75 -5.82 6.05 0.02
CA HIS A 75 -4.47 5.97 0.61
C HIS A 75 -4.33 6.87 1.82
N LYS A 76 -4.79 8.12 1.70
CA LYS A 76 -4.76 9.08 2.78
C LYS A 76 -5.61 8.63 3.97
N GLN A 77 -6.80 8.07 3.74
CA GLN A 77 -7.66 7.57 4.81
C GLN A 77 -7.05 6.34 5.50
N VAL A 78 -6.50 5.41 4.72
CA VAL A 78 -5.78 4.22 5.20
C VAL A 78 -4.58 4.64 6.06
N GLU A 79 -3.72 5.54 5.59
CA GLU A 79 -2.54 6.00 6.34
C GLU A 79 -2.92 6.75 7.62
N ASN A 80 -4.01 7.54 7.60
CA ASN A 80 -4.51 8.22 8.80
C ASN A 80 -4.95 7.20 9.87
N LEU A 81 -5.76 6.20 9.49
CA LEU A 81 -6.22 5.17 10.42
C LEU A 81 -5.07 4.29 10.93
N LEU A 82 -4.10 3.99 10.06
CA LEU A 82 -2.87 3.30 10.46
C LEU A 82 -2.09 4.12 11.51
N GLY A 83 -1.98 5.44 11.31
CA GLY A 83 -1.38 6.35 12.29
C GLY A 83 -2.10 6.35 13.63
N GLU A 84 -3.44 6.38 13.63
CA GLU A 84 -4.25 6.23 14.85
C GLU A 84 -3.96 4.91 15.55
N LEU A 85 -3.97 3.79 14.82
CA LEU A 85 -3.75 2.45 15.37
C LEU A 85 -2.36 2.28 16.00
N VAL A 86 -1.33 2.91 15.41
CA VAL A 86 0.04 2.91 15.94
C VAL A 86 0.14 3.69 17.25
N ALA A 87 -0.67 4.74 17.42
CA ALA A 87 -0.73 5.52 18.65
C ALA A 87 -1.60 4.90 19.75
N MET A 88 -2.42 3.90 19.41
CA MET A 88 -3.31 3.20 20.34
C MET A 88 -2.63 2.00 21.01
N SER A 89 -3.13 1.62 22.19
CA SER A 89 -2.68 0.39 22.84
C SER A 89 -3.42 -0.81 22.22
N PRO A 90 -2.72 -1.90 21.82
CA PRO A 90 -3.36 -3.13 21.34
C PRO A 90 -4.21 -3.88 22.37
N ARG A 91 -4.27 -3.38 23.61
CA ARG A 91 -5.15 -3.88 24.67
C ARG A 91 -6.45 -3.07 24.78
N ASP A 92 -6.56 -1.97 24.04
CA ASP A 92 -7.76 -1.13 24.07
C ASP A 92 -8.89 -1.87 23.36
N ASP A 93 -10.09 -1.85 23.95
CA ASP A 93 -11.24 -2.62 23.44
C ASP A 93 -11.59 -2.29 21.98
N ASN A 94 -11.33 -1.05 21.56
CA ASN A 94 -11.59 -0.57 20.20
C ASN A 94 -10.46 -0.85 19.20
N TRP A 95 -9.29 -1.30 19.64
CA TRP A 95 -8.13 -1.49 18.76
C TRP A 95 -8.39 -2.57 17.71
N ALA A 96 -8.93 -3.72 18.13
CA ALA A 96 -9.20 -4.83 17.21
C ALA A 96 -10.25 -4.47 16.16
N ALA A 97 -11.28 -3.70 16.55
CA ALA A 97 -12.28 -3.20 15.61
C ALA A 97 -11.68 -2.23 14.59
N ARG A 98 -10.81 -1.31 15.02
CA ARG A 98 -10.09 -0.41 14.10
C ARG A 98 -9.12 -1.14 13.18
N ALA A 99 -8.41 -2.15 13.68
CA ALA A 99 -7.52 -2.98 12.86
C ALA A 99 -8.30 -3.74 11.77
N ARG A 100 -9.50 -4.23 12.09
CA ARG A 100 -10.43 -4.79 11.11
C ARG A 100 -10.84 -3.76 10.07
N VAL A 101 -11.26 -2.57 10.48
CA VAL A 101 -11.63 -1.49 9.55
C VAL A 101 -10.47 -1.14 8.62
N LEU A 102 -9.24 -1.05 9.14
CA LEU A 102 -8.06 -0.81 8.31
C LEU A 102 -7.85 -1.92 7.26
N ALA A 103 -7.96 -3.19 7.66
CA ALA A 103 -7.86 -4.31 6.74
C ALA A 103 -8.94 -4.27 5.66
N ASP A 104 -10.19 -3.98 6.04
CA ASP A 104 -11.32 -3.91 5.11
C ASP A 104 -11.16 -2.74 4.11
N MET A 105 -10.65 -1.59 4.57
CA MET A 105 -10.34 -0.45 3.69
C MET A 105 -9.25 -0.78 2.67
N VAL A 106 -8.17 -1.44 3.10
CA VAL A 106 -7.09 -1.86 2.20
C VAL A 106 -7.58 -2.90 1.21
N GLY A 107 -8.35 -3.90 1.65
CA GLY A 107 -8.92 -4.91 0.76
C GLY A 107 -9.84 -4.30 -0.30
N HIS A 108 -10.71 -3.37 0.09
CA HIS A 108 -11.57 -2.67 -0.86
C HIS A 108 -10.78 -1.86 -1.89
N HIS A 109 -9.75 -1.14 -1.44
CA HIS A 109 -8.86 -0.39 -2.32
C HIS A 109 -8.15 -1.30 -3.34
N VAL A 110 -7.59 -2.43 -2.89
CA VAL A 110 -6.95 -3.43 -3.75
C VAL A 110 -7.94 -4.00 -4.78
N ASP A 111 -9.16 -4.33 -4.36
CA ASP A 111 -10.20 -4.83 -5.27
C ASP A 111 -10.54 -3.80 -6.37
N GLU A 112 -10.68 -2.53 -6.02
CA GLU A 112 -10.92 -1.45 -7.00
C GLU A 112 -9.73 -1.24 -7.93
N GLU A 113 -8.52 -1.27 -7.39
CA GLU A 113 -7.32 -1.05 -8.18
C GLU A 113 -7.09 -2.19 -9.17
N GLU A 114 -7.07 -3.44 -8.71
CA GLU A 114 -6.83 -4.60 -9.57
C GLU A 114 -7.98 -4.87 -10.52
N GLY A 115 -9.22 -4.65 -10.07
CA GLY A 115 -10.44 -4.89 -10.82
C GLY A 115 -10.77 -3.80 -11.84
N GLU A 116 -10.39 -2.54 -11.59
CA GLU A 116 -10.80 -1.41 -12.41
C GLU A 116 -9.64 -0.56 -12.93
N LEU A 117 -8.73 -0.11 -12.06
CA LEU A 117 -7.63 0.78 -12.46
C LEU A 117 -6.61 0.04 -13.35
N PHE A 118 -6.22 -1.17 -12.98
CA PHE A 118 -5.26 -2.01 -13.70
C PHE A 118 -5.69 -2.34 -15.14
N PRO A 119 -6.96 -2.73 -15.42
CA PRO A 119 -7.46 -2.86 -16.79
C PRO A 119 -7.43 -1.56 -17.60
N LEU A 120 -7.72 -0.42 -16.97
CA LEU A 120 -7.66 0.88 -17.63
C LEU A 120 -6.21 1.27 -17.96
N ALA A 121 -5.30 1.10 -16.99
CA ALA A 121 -3.88 1.37 -17.14
C ALA A 121 -3.25 0.55 -18.28
N ARG A 122 -3.63 -0.72 -18.46
CA ARG A 122 -3.18 -1.56 -19.60
C ARG A 122 -3.62 -1.04 -20.98
N ARG A 123 -4.61 -0.13 -21.04
CA ARG A 123 -5.03 0.54 -22.28
C ARG A 123 -4.32 1.87 -22.51
N VAL A 124 -3.61 2.38 -21.50
CA VAL A 124 -2.89 3.65 -21.50
C VAL A 124 -1.39 3.43 -21.66
N LEU A 125 -0.85 2.41 -20.98
CA LEU A 125 0.58 2.11 -20.91
C LEU A 125 0.92 0.95 -21.84
N ASP A 126 1.94 1.13 -22.68
CA ASP A 126 2.53 0.01 -23.40
C ASP A 126 3.35 -0.89 -22.45
N PRO A 127 3.64 -2.16 -22.83
CA PRO A 127 4.39 -3.09 -21.96
C PRO A 127 5.78 -2.58 -21.55
N HIS A 128 6.45 -1.82 -22.43
CA HIS A 128 7.77 -1.28 -22.12
C HIS A 128 7.67 -0.13 -21.11
N GLU A 129 6.63 0.69 -21.17
CA GLU A 129 6.31 1.70 -20.15
C GLU A 129 5.94 1.06 -18.82
N ALA A 130 5.08 0.05 -18.82
CA ALA A 130 4.71 -0.70 -17.60
C ALA A 130 5.94 -1.32 -16.90
N GLN A 131 6.90 -1.86 -17.66
CA GLN A 131 8.17 -2.36 -17.12
C GLN A 131 9.09 -1.25 -16.59
N ARG A 132 9.10 -0.06 -17.22
CA ARG A 132 9.87 1.09 -16.71
C ARG A 132 9.28 1.59 -15.39
N LEU A 133 7.95 1.72 -15.32
CA LEU A 133 7.26 2.09 -14.09
C LEU A 133 7.50 1.05 -12.99
N GLY A 134 7.50 -0.25 -13.30
CA GLY A 134 7.81 -1.29 -12.33
C GLY A 134 9.20 -1.13 -11.69
N ALA A 135 10.24 -0.89 -12.50
CA ALA A 135 11.58 -0.64 -11.98
C ALA A 135 11.69 0.66 -11.16
N ALA A 136 10.94 1.70 -11.57
CA ALA A 136 10.89 2.96 -10.83
C ALA A 136 10.15 2.80 -9.49
N PHE A 137 9.07 2.02 -9.46
CA PHE A 137 8.31 1.67 -8.27
C PHE A 137 9.20 0.96 -7.24
N GLU A 138 9.93 -0.09 -7.63
CA GLU A 138 10.82 -0.79 -6.70
C GLU A 138 11.88 0.14 -6.10
N THR A 139 12.49 0.99 -6.95
CA THR A 139 13.49 1.97 -6.52
C THR A 139 12.91 2.98 -5.51
N GLU A 140 11.73 3.52 -5.79
CA GLU A 140 11.07 4.49 -4.93
C GLU A 140 10.57 3.85 -3.63
N ARG A 141 9.99 2.65 -3.71
CA ARG A 141 9.57 1.86 -2.54
C ARG A 141 10.74 1.63 -1.61
N ASP A 142 11.88 1.17 -2.14
CA ASP A 142 13.07 0.90 -1.33
C ASP A 142 13.61 2.19 -0.67
N ARG A 143 13.58 3.32 -1.39
CA ARG A 143 13.93 4.64 -0.84
C ARG A 143 13.02 5.04 0.32
N VAL A 144 11.70 4.90 0.18
CA VAL A 144 10.73 5.22 1.24
C VAL A 144 10.91 4.28 2.43
N TRP A 145 11.12 2.99 2.18
CA TRP A 145 11.39 1.99 3.20
C TRP A 145 12.65 2.35 4.03
N GLU A 146 13.76 2.67 3.37
CA GLU A 146 15.00 3.09 4.03
C GLU A 146 14.81 4.35 4.87
N TYR A 147 14.06 5.33 4.35
CA TYR A 147 13.72 6.54 5.09
C TYR A 147 12.95 6.22 6.38
N ILE A 148 11.92 5.37 6.30
CA ILE A 148 11.11 4.99 7.47
C ILE A 148 11.96 4.24 8.51
N LEU A 149 12.81 3.30 8.07
CA LEU A 149 13.73 2.61 8.98
C LEU A 149 14.72 3.58 9.64
N GLY A 150 15.21 4.57 8.92
CA GLY A 150 16.08 5.62 9.44
C GLY A 150 15.41 6.44 10.55
N GLN A 151 14.14 6.81 10.36
CA GLN A 151 13.35 7.55 11.37
C GLN A 151 13.15 6.72 12.66
N GLN A 152 12.91 5.41 12.55
CA GLN A 152 12.74 4.54 13.71
C GLN A 152 14.03 4.36 14.53
N ARG A 153 15.20 4.40 13.89
CA ARG A 153 16.51 4.29 14.57
C ARG A 153 16.94 5.58 15.27
N GLY A 154 16.47 6.74 14.80
CA GLY A 154 16.78 8.04 15.42
C GLY A 154 15.88 8.40 16.62
N ALA A 155 14.79 7.64 16.84
CA ALA A 155 13.83 7.85 17.92
C ALA A 155 14.04 6.93 19.14
N ALA A 156 15.08 6.08 19.11
CA ALA A 156 15.49 5.18 20.19
C ALA A 156 16.80 5.67 20.84
#